data_AF-A0A074WIV1-F1
#
_entry.id   AF-A0A074WIV1-F1
#
_cell.length_a   1.000
_cell.length_b   1.000
_cell.length_c   1.000
_cell.angle_alpha   90.00
_cell.angle_beta   90.00
_cell.angle_gamma   90.00
#
_symmetry.space_group_name_H-M   'P 1'
#
loop_
_entity.id
_entity.type
_entity.pdbx_description
1 polymer ?
#
loop_
_entity_poly.entity_id
_entity_poly.type
_entity_poly.pdbx_seq_one_letter_code
_entity_poly.pdbx_strand_id
1 'polypeptide(L)' 'LTEDQKRSNHIRSEQKRRNIIKQGYEDLNELVPNLKTGGFSKSAVLTETTRFL' A
#
# COMPACT_ATOMS: atom_id res chain seq x y z
N LEU A 1 11.76 -24.46 -13.28
CA LEU A 1 11.03 -23.27 -13.76
C LEU A 1 11.72 -22.78 -15.03
N THR A 2 11.00 -22.68 -16.14
CA THR A 2 11.52 -22.04 -17.36
C THR A 2 11.73 -20.55 -17.12
N GLU A 3 12.53 -19.88 -17.96
CA GLU A 3 12.74 -18.44 -17.85
C GLU A 3 11.43 -17.64 -17.97
N ASP A 4 10.52 -18.07 -18.85
CA ASP A 4 9.19 -17.48 -18.96
C ASP A 4 8.36 -17.64 -17.68
N GLN A 5 8.42 -18.83 -17.06
CA GLN A 5 7.76 -19.07 -15.77
C GLN A 5 8.36 -18.21 -14.65
N LYS A 6 9.68 -18.04 -14.61
CA LYS A 6 10.35 -17.16 -13.63
C LYS A 6 9.92 -15.70 -13.81
N ARG A 7 9.89 -15.22 -15.06
CA ARG A 7 9.45 -13.85 -15.39
C ARG A 7 8.00 -13.61 -14.97
N SER A 8 7.10 -14.52 -15.33
CA SER A 8 5.68 -14.44 -14.96
C SER A 8 5.48 -14.46 -13.44
N ASN A 9 6.18 -15.36 -12.74
CA ASN A 9 6.11 -15.44 -11.28
C ASN A 9 6.65 -14.17 -10.60
N HIS A 10 7.71 -13.56 -11.13
CA HIS A 10 8.26 -12.31 -10.63
C HIS A 10 7.25 -11.17 -10.75
N ILE A 11 6.64 -11.00 -11.93
CA ILE A 11 5.60 -9.98 -12.17
C ILE A 11 4.42 -10.17 -11.21
N ARG A 12 3.91 -11.41 -11.08
CA ARG A 12 2.78 -11.72 -10.20
C ARG A 12 3.10 -11.45 -8.73
N SER A 13 4.30 -11.81 -8.28
CA SER A 13 4.73 -11.59 -6.90
C SER A 13 4.85 -10.10 -6.57
N GLU A 14 5.39 -9.32 -7.51
CA GLU A 14 5.52 -7.86 -7.34
C GLU A 14 4.15 -7.17 -7.36
N GLN A 15 3.23 -7.60 -8.23
CA GLN A 15 1.87 -7.07 -8.25
C GLN A 15 1.14 -7.38 -6.94
N LYS A 16 1.27 -8.60 -6.41
CA LYS A 16 0.74 -8.96 -5.09
C LYS A 16 1.33 -8.06 -3.99
N ARG A 17 2.65 -7.86 -3.98
CA ARG A 17 3.32 -6.99 -3.00
C ARG A 17 2.79 -5.56 -3.05
N ARG A 18 2.64 -4.99 -4.25
CA ARG A 18 2.08 -3.64 -4.44
C ARG A 18 0.63 -3.53 -3.98
N ASN A 19 -0.19 -4.55 -4.25
CA ASN A 19 -1.58 -4.57 -3.82
C ASN A 19 -1.70 -4.60 -2.29
N ILE A 20 -0.89 -5.41 -1.60
CA ILE A 20 -0.86 -5.45 -0.14
C ILE A 20 -0.49 -4.07 0.44
N ILE A 21 0.52 -3.41 -0.14
CA ILE A 21 0.90 -2.06 0.30
C ILE A 21 -0.24 -1.07 0.07
N LYS A 22 -0.89 -1.12 -1.10
CA LYS A 22 -2.02 -0.24 -1.42
C LYS A 22 -3.16 -0.41 -0.39
N GLN A 23 -3.52 -1.65 -0.09
CA GLN A 23 -4.54 -1.96 0.92
C GLN A 23 -4.16 -1.38 2.29
N GLY A 24 -2.90 -1.55 2.73
CA GLY A 24 -2.47 -0.98 4.00
C GLY A 24 -2.61 0.55 4.07
N TYR A 25 -2.39 1.28 2.96
CA TYR A 25 -2.66 2.73 2.92
C TYR A 25 -4.15 3.07 2.94
N GLU A 26 -5.00 2.23 2.33
CA GLU A 26 -6.46 2.38 2.37
C GLU A 26 -6.97 2.16 3.80
N ASP A 27 -6.50 1.12 4.47
CA ASP A 27 -6.82 0.83 5.87
C ASP A 27 -6.42 2.00 6.79
N LEU A 28 -5.25 2.61 6.58
CA LEU A 28 -4.82 3.79 7.34
C LEU A 28 -5.74 5.00 7.13
N ASN A 29 -6.23 5.23 5.90
CA ASN A 29 -7.17 6.33 5.63
C ASN A 29 -8.51 6.14 6.33
N GLU A 30 -8.95 4.88 6.51
CA GLU A 30 -10.20 4.57 7.23
C GLU A 30 -10.05 4.68 8.75
N LEU A 31 -8.92 4.23 9.29
CA LEU A 31 -8.65 4.18 10.72
C LEU A 31 -8.31 5.54 11.33
N VAL A 32 -7.57 6.39 10.61
CA VAL A 32 -7.13 7.69 11.13
C VAL A 32 -8.15 8.78 10.79
N PRO A 33 -8.82 9.40 11.79
CA PRO A 33 -9.90 10.37 11.53
C PRO A 33 -9.51 11.52 10.60
N ASN A 34 -8.28 12.02 10.73
CA ASN A 34 -7.76 13.14 9.94
C ASN A 34 -7.53 12.79 8.46
N LEU A 35 -7.49 11.51 8.11
CA LEU A 35 -7.22 11.04 6.74
C LEU A 35 -8.49 10.69 5.95
N LYS A 36 -9.67 10.68 6.59
CA LYS A 36 -10.94 10.25 5.99
C LYS A 36 -11.39 11.08 4.79
N THR A 37 -10.95 12.33 4.70
CA THR A 37 -11.22 13.24 3.57
C THR A 37 -10.42 12.88 2.31
N GLY A 38 -9.43 11.99 2.41
CA GLY A 38 -8.61 11.54 1.29
C GLY A 38 -7.69 12.63 0.72
N GLY A 39 -7.06 12.33 -0.42
CA GLY A 39 -6.20 13.28 -1.14
C GLY A 39 -4.78 13.45 -0.57
N PHE A 40 -4.41 12.70 0.45
CA PHE A 40 -3.09 12.76 1.05
C PHE A 40 -2.04 11.99 0.25
N SER A 41 -0.81 12.52 0.22
CA SER A 41 0.33 11.77 -0.27
C SER A 41 0.66 10.62 0.69
N LYS A 42 1.37 9.59 0.21
CA LYS A 42 1.79 8.46 1.05
C LYS A 42 2.61 8.90 2.27
N SER A 43 3.51 9.86 2.10
CA SER A 43 4.29 10.39 3.23
C SER A 43 3.40 11.09 4.25
N ALA A 44 2.43 11.89 3.80
CA ALA A 44 1.49 12.57 4.69
C ALA A 44 0.62 11.58 5.47
N VAL A 45 0.13 10.51 4.83
CA VAL A 45 -0.61 9.42 5.50
C VAL A 45 0.21 8.82 6.64
N LEU A 46 1.49 8.49 6.40
CA LEU A 46 2.35 7.93 7.44
C LEU A 46 2.59 8.91 8.59
N THR A 47 2.87 10.18 8.28
CA THR A 47 3.07 11.23 9.30
C THR A 47 1.84 11.43 10.17
N GLU A 48 0.65 11.51 9.57
CA GLU A 48 -0.60 11.68 10.32
C GLU A 48 -0.98 10.42 11.11
N THR A 49 -0.66 9.23 10.60
CA THR A 49 -0.80 7.98 11.36
C THR A 49 0.07 7.99 12.61
N THR A 50 1.34 8.38 12.49
CA THR A 50 2.24 8.50 13.64
C THR A 50 1.79 9.59 14.62
N ARG A 51 1.17 10.66 14.13
CA ARG A 51 0.59 11.72 14.98
C ARG A 51 -0.63 11.24 15.77
N PHE A 52 -1.40 10.31 15.20
CA PHE A 52 -2.63 9.79 15.82
C PHE A 52 -2.37 8.75 16.92
N LEU A 53 -1.28 7.98 16.82
CA LEU A 53 -0.82 7.04 17.85
C LEU A 53 -0.23 7.79 19.06
#